data_AF-A0A094ZNN6-F1
#
_entry.id   AF-A0A094ZNN6-F1
#
_cell.length_a   1.000
_cell.length_b   1.000
_cell.length_c   1.000
_cell.angle_alpha   90.00
_cell.angle_beta   90.00
_cell.angle_gamma   90.00
#
_symmetry.space_group_name_H-M   'P 1'
#
loop_
_entity.id
_entity.type
_entity.pdbx_description
1 polymer ?
#
loop_
_entity_poly.entity_id
_entity_poly.type
_entity_poly.pdbx_seq_one_letter_code
_entity_poly.pdbx_strand_id
1 'polypeptide(L)'
;MVFRQPTNKRTLTFVEISSTTRVPIDQVEHFLMKALSLKLIKGRIDEVNQCVSLTWLQPRVLDKEQIGSMCARLKEWSSTVEGMKNLVEVDTKSILA
;
A
#
# COMPACT_ATOMS: atom_id res chain seq x y z
N MET A 1 -9.75 2.22 3.80
CA MET A 1 -8.50 2.24 4.59
C MET A 1 -7.31 1.85 3.72
N VAL A 2 -7.14 0.57 3.36
CA VAL A 2 -5.88 0.10 2.73
C VAL A 2 -5.63 0.59 1.29
N PHE A 3 -6.68 0.87 0.51
CA PHE A 3 -6.53 1.40 -0.85
C PHE A 3 -6.17 2.89 -0.92
N ARG A 4 -6.34 3.63 0.19
CA ARG A 4 -6.02 5.06 0.27
C ARG A 4 -4.60 5.32 0.76
N GLN A 5 -3.97 4.32 1.38
CA GLN A 5 -2.58 4.44 1.83
C GLN A 5 -1.60 4.10 0.70
N PRO A 6 -0.44 4.77 0.65
CA PRO A 6 0.61 4.46 -0.32
C PRO A 6 1.15 3.04 -0.09
N THR A 7 1.67 2.43 -1.16
CA THR A 7 2.14 1.03 -1.18
C THR A 7 3.19 0.74 -0.10
N ASN A 8 3.92 1.77 0.35
CA ASN A 8 4.99 1.67 1.35
C ASN A 8 4.49 1.55 2.80
N LYS A 9 3.18 1.71 3.05
CA LYS A 9 2.57 1.57 4.39
C LYS A 9 1.39 0.60 4.34
N ARG A 10 1.66 -0.67 4.02
CA ARG A 10 0.65 -1.76 4.09
C ARG A 10 0.70 -2.56 5.40
N THR A 11 1.38 -2.02 6.40
CA THR A 11 1.36 -2.53 7.77
C THR A 11 0.29 -1.77 8.54
N LEU A 12 -0.72 -2.49 9.05
CA LEU A 12 -1.85 -1.93 9.80
C LEU A 12 -1.83 -2.49 11.21
N THR A 13 -2.12 -1.66 12.20
CA THR A 13 -2.24 -2.12 13.59
C THR A 13 -3.64 -2.67 13.84
N PHE A 14 -3.78 -3.58 14.82
CA PHE A 14 -5.08 -4.13 15.20
C PHE A 14 -6.03 -3.06 15.71
N VAL A 15 -5.51 -2.01 16.36
CA VAL A 15 -6.28 -0.85 16.81
C VAL A 15 -6.87 -0.07 15.63
N GLU A 16 -6.09 0.19 14.58
CA GLU A 16 -6.57 0.88 13.37
C GLU A 16 -7.64 0.05 12.65
N ILE A 17 -7.48 -1.28 12.63
CA ILE A 17 -8.46 -2.19 12.05
C ILE A 17 -9.73 -2.22 12.88
N SER A 18 -9.63 -2.43 14.20
CA SER A 18 -10.75 -2.49 15.13
C SER A 18 -11.61 -1.22 15.08
N SER A 19 -10.97 -0.04 15.11
CA SER A 19 -11.68 1.25 15.04
C SER A 19 -12.44 1.43 13.72
N THR A 20 -11.90 0.92 12.61
CA THR A 20 -12.51 1.08 11.28
C THR A 20 -13.58 0.02 10.98
N THR A 21 -13.35 -1.24 11.36
CA THR A 21 -14.28 -2.35 11.13
C THR A 21 -15.34 -2.48 12.22
N ARG A 22 -15.15 -1.78 13.35
CA ARG A 22 -15.98 -1.89 14.57
C ARG A 22 -16.00 -3.31 15.14
N VAL A 23 -14.97 -4.09 14.87
CA VAL A 23 -14.77 -5.43 15.43
C VAL A 23 -13.95 -5.27 16.72
N PRO A 24 -14.33 -5.93 17.84
CA PRO A 24 -13.54 -5.93 19.06
C PRO A 24 -12.11 -6.40 18.81
N ILE A 25 -11.13 -5.86 19.53
CA ILE A 25 -9.71 -6.14 19.28
C ILE A 25 -9.40 -7.65 19.36
N ASP A 26 -10.04 -8.34 20.31
CA ASP A 26 -9.90 -9.79 20.53
C ASP A 26 -10.39 -10.63 19.34
N GLN A 27 -11.24 -10.08 18.47
CA GLN A 27 -11.79 -10.76 17.30
C GLN A 27 -11.15 -10.32 15.99
N VAL A 28 -10.25 -9.33 16.01
CA VAL A 28 -9.58 -8.82 14.80
C VAL A 28 -8.75 -9.93 14.14
N GLU A 29 -8.07 -10.77 14.91
CA GLU A 29 -7.27 -11.86 14.37
C GLU A 29 -8.15 -12.87 13.61
N HIS A 30 -9.25 -13.34 14.22
CA HIS A 30 -10.21 -14.24 13.57
C HIS A 30 -10.83 -13.63 12.31
N PHE A 31 -11.13 -12.34 12.35
CA PHE A 31 -11.61 -11.61 11.18
C PHE A 31 -10.59 -11.60 10.04
N LEU A 32 -9.31 -11.35 10.34
CA LEU A 32 -8.22 -11.37 9.37
C LEU A 32 -7.97 -12.77 8.81
N MET A 33 -8.00 -13.81 9.66
CA MET A 33 -7.89 -15.20 9.23
C MET A 33 -9.00 -15.59 8.25
N LYS A 34 -10.24 -15.15 8.51
CA LYS A 34 -11.35 -15.37 7.59
C LYS A 34 -11.15 -14.66 6.25
N ALA A 35 -10.68 -13.42 6.26
CA ALA A 35 -10.38 -12.67 5.04
C ALA A 35 -9.26 -13.31 4.21
N LEU A 36 -8.23 -13.87 4.86
CA LEU A 36 -7.16 -14.65 4.22
C LEU A 36 -7.71 -15.94 3.61
N SER A 37 -8.56 -16.65 4.35
CA SER A 37 -9.18 -17.91 3.93
C SER A 37 -10.09 -17.73 2.71
N LEU A 38 -10.82 -16.62 2.66
CA LEU A 38 -11.67 -16.21 1.54
C LEU A 38 -10.86 -15.60 0.37
N LYS A 39 -9.53 -15.54 0.46
CA LYS A 39 -8.63 -14.97 -0.56
C LYS A 39 -8.93 -13.51 -0.92
N LEU A 40 -9.57 -12.77 -0.02
CA LEU A 40 -9.83 -11.33 -0.20
C LEU A 40 -8.55 -10.52 -0.04
N ILE A 41 -7.65 -11.01 0.82
CA ILE A 41 -6.37 -10.40 1.15
C ILE A 41 -5.27 -11.48 1.13
N LYS A 42 -4.02 -11.05 0.91
CA LYS A 42 -2.82 -11.87 1.13
C LYS A 42 -1.84 -11.07 1.97
N GLY A 43 -1.23 -11.70 2.95
CA GLY A 43 -0.31 -11.03 3.87
C GLY A 43 0.12 -11.94 5.02
N ARG A 44 0.77 -11.33 6.01
CA ARG A 44 1.25 -11.98 7.23
C ARG A 44 0.69 -11.24 8.44
N ILE A 45 0.21 -12.00 9.42
CA ILE A 45 -0.22 -11.50 10.73
C ILE A 45 0.97 -11.60 11.69
N ASP A 46 1.21 -10.55 12.46
CA ASP A 46 2.17 -10.50 13.56
C ASP A 46 1.44 -10.11 14.84
N GLU A 47 1.07 -11.14 15.60
CA GLU A 47 0.30 -10.99 16.84
C GLU A 47 1.12 -10.33 17.95
N VAL A 48 2.44 -10.57 18.01
CA VAL A 48 3.30 -10.01 19.07
C VAL A 48 3.35 -8.49 18.97
N ASN A 49 3.47 -7.98 17.74
CA ASN A 49 3.45 -6.54 17.47
C ASN A 49 2.03 -5.99 17.22
N GLN A 50 0.98 -6.82 17.31
CA GLN A 50 -0.41 -6.46 17.02
C GLN A 50 -0.57 -5.76 15.66
N CYS A 51 0.11 -6.29 14.64
CA CYS A 51 0.21 -5.71 13.30
C CYS A 51 -0.07 -6.75 12.21
N VAL A 52 -0.62 -6.31 11.08
CA VAL A 52 -0.77 -7.13 9.87
C VAL A 52 -0.08 -6.46 8.70
N SER A 53 0.77 -7.22 8.01
CA SER A 53 1.47 -6.79 6.79
C SER A 53 0.75 -7.35 5.57
N LEU A 54 0.14 -6.48 4.77
CA LEU A 54 -0.65 -6.88 3.61
C LEU A 54 0.17 -6.78 2.31
N THR A 55 0.38 -7.91 1.65
CA THR A 55 1.10 -7.96 0.36
C THR A 55 0.16 -7.69 -0.82
N TRP A 56 -1.09 -8.14 -0.74
CA TRP A 56 -2.05 -8.02 -1.84
C TRP A 56 -3.49 -7.92 -1.31
N LEU A 57 -4.33 -7.26 -2.09
CA LEU A 57 -5.75 -7.08 -1.84
C LEU A 57 -6.52 -7.33 -3.12
N GLN A 58 -7.73 -7.89 -3.01
CA GLN A 58 -8.61 -8.07 -4.15
C GLN A 58 -8.96 -6.71 -4.80
N PRO A 59 -8.75 -6.54 -6.12
CA PRO A 59 -9.18 -5.36 -6.84
C PRO A 59 -10.69 -5.18 -6.77
N ARG A 60 -11.14 -3.92 -6.74
CA ARG A 60 -12.55 -3.54 -6.71
C ARG A 60 -12.80 -2.37 -7.65
N VAL A 61 -14.07 -2.09 -7.92
CA VAL A 61 -14.48 -0.89 -8.66
C VAL A 61 -14.04 0.36 -7.91
N LEU A 62 -13.47 1.32 -8.64
CA LEU A 62 -12.95 2.58 -8.12
C LEU A 62 -13.90 3.73 -8.46
N ASP A 63 -13.95 4.74 -7.59
CA ASP A 63 -14.64 6.01 -7.86
C ASP A 63 -13.73 6.96 -8.67
N LYS A 64 -14.32 8.03 -9.23
CA LYS A 64 -13.58 9.01 -10.05
C LYS A 64 -12.47 9.72 -9.25
N GLU A 65 -12.68 9.96 -7.97
CA GLU A 65 -11.70 10.61 -7.08
C GLU A 65 -10.47 9.72 -6.85
N GLN A 66 -10.67 8.43 -6.60
CA GLN A 66 -9.61 7.43 -6.46
C GLN A 66 -8.80 7.33 -7.75
N ILE A 67 -9.46 7.32 -8.91
CA ILE A 67 -8.78 7.35 -10.21
C ILE A 67 -7.94 8.63 -10.36
N GLY A 68 -8.47 9.79 -9.95
CA GLY A 68 -7.72 11.05 -9.92
C GLY A 68 -6.46 10.97 -9.05
N SER A 69 -6.57 10.40 -7.85
CA SER A 69 -5.42 10.20 -6.95
C SER A 69 -4.37 9.24 -7.53
N MET A 70 -4.79 8.21 -8.25
CA MET A 70 -3.88 7.29 -8.94
C MET A 70 -3.14 7.99 -10.08
N CYS A 71 -3.84 8.84 -10.85
CA CYS A 71 -3.23 9.64 -11.91
C CYS A 71 -2.17 10.60 -11.34
N ALA A 72 -2.48 11.29 -10.23
CA ALA A 72 -1.51 12.17 -9.57
C ALA A 72 -0.24 11.42 -9.13
N ARG A 73 -0.39 10.25 -8.50
CA ARG A 73 0.74 9.39 -8.09
C ARG A 73 1.58 8.92 -9.28
N LEU A 74 0.94 8.60 -10.41
CA LEU A 74 1.65 8.18 -11.62
C LEU A 74 2.44 9.34 -12.24
N LYS A 75 1.90 10.56 -12.22
CA LYS A 75 2.62 11.77 -12.64
C LYS A 75 3.83 12.06 -11.76
N GLU A 76 3.68 11.96 -10.44
CA GLU A 76 4.79 12.13 -9.49
C GLU A 76 5.92 11.12 -9.73
N TRP A 77 5.55 9.85 -9.93
CA TRP A 77 6.51 8.80 -10.28
C TRP A 77 7.21 9.10 -11.61
N SER A 78 6.48 9.49 -12.65
CA SER A 78 7.05 9.86 -13.94
C SER A 78 8.04 11.03 -13.82
N SER A 79 7.72 12.03 -12.99
CA SER A 79 8.62 13.16 -12.73
C SER A 79 9.89 12.73 -12.01
N THR A 80 9.79 11.76 -11.09
CA THR A 80 10.95 11.22 -10.38
C THR A 80 11.87 10.45 -11.33
N VAL A 81 11.29 9.67 -12.25
CA VAL A 81 12.04 8.94 -13.28
C VAL A 81 12.72 9.90 -14.25
N GLU A 82 12.05 10.97 -14.68
CA GLU A 82 12.67 11.98 -15.55
C GLU A 82 13.81 12.72 -14.83
N GLY A 83 13.63 13.05 -13.55
CA GLY A 83 14.69 13.62 -12.72
C GLY A 83 15.92 12.71 -12.63
N MET A 84 15.70 11.40 -12.44
CA MET A 84 16.78 10.41 -12.41
C MET A 84 17.48 10.28 -13.77
N LYS A 85 16.73 10.29 -14.88
CA LYS A 85 17.29 10.26 -16.22
C LYS A 85 18.20 11.47 -16.47
N ASN A 86 17.76 12.67 -16.11
CA ASN A 86 18.54 13.89 -16.29
C ASN A 86 19.85 13.85 -15.47
N LEU A 87 19.82 13.32 -14.24
CA LEU A 87 21.03 13.13 -13.42
C LEU A 87 22.02 12.17 -14.11
N VAL A 88 21.52 11.02 -14.59
CA VAL A 88 22.35 10.04 -15.29
C VAL A 88 22.94 10.62 -16.58
N GLU A 89 22.19 11.42 -17.34
CA GLU A 89 22.70 12.06 -18.56
C GLU A 89 23.81 13.07 -18.29
N VAL A 90 23.74 13.83 -17.19
CA VAL A 90 24.79 14.78 -16.78
C VAL A 90 26.05 14.04 -16.35
N ASP A 91 25.92 13.04 -15.49
CA ASP A 91 27.08 12.28 -14.99
C ASP A 91 27.74 11.48 -16.12
N THR A 92 26.95 10.87 -17.01
CA THR A 92 27.47 10.09 -18.13
C THR A 92 28.22 10.96 -19.15
N LYS A 93 27.78 12.21 -19.37
CA LYS A 93 28.51 13.17 -20.22
C LYS A 93 29.88 13.55 -19.65
N SER A 94 30.06 13.53 -18.32
CA SER A 94 31.34 13.83 -17.68
C SER A 94 32.36 12.68 -17.76
N ILE A 95 31.88 11.45 -17.96
CA ILE A 95 32.70 10.23 -18.04
C ILE A 95 33.06 9.90 -19.50
N LEU A 96 32.20 10.28 -20.46
CA LEU A 96 32.40 10.03 -21.90
C LEU A 96 33.14 11.15 -22.64
N ALA A 97 33.39 12.31 -22.01
CA ALA A 97 34.16 13.43 -22.56
C ALA A 97 35.59 13.43 -22.02
#